data_AF-A0A523URV3-F1
#
_entry.id   AF-A0A523URV3-F1
#
_cell.length_a   1.000
_cell.length_b   1.000
_cell.length_c   1.000
_cell.angle_alpha   90.00
_cell.angle_beta   90.00
_cell.angle_gamma   90.00
#
_symmetry.space_group_name_H-M   'P 1'
#
loop_
_entity.id
_entity.type
_entity.pdbx_description
1 polymer ?
#
loop_
_entity_poly.entity_id
_entity_poly.type
_entity_poly.pdbx_seq_one_letter_code
_entity_poly.pdbx_strand_id
1 'polypeptide(L)'
;MPFSFEALDVYHRAIDFAVAMLNRVRDLPEDYPVLLEDLVRAATGIGLKIAVASSTWNKSEKKQLFLEGRSSCYKCVVVVEIAKNLGLIEESERDKLNEELEIFIKILSKLAQPTDKGKAA
;
A
#
# COMPACT_ATOMS: atom_id res chain seq x y z
N MET A 1 -6.33 -22.61 6.12
CA MET A 1 -6.40 -21.31 6.82
C MET A 1 -7.69 -20.61 6.41
N PRO A 2 -8.46 -20.02 7.34
CA PRO A 2 -9.70 -19.30 7.02
C PRO A 2 -9.46 -18.01 6.22
N PHE A 3 -8.25 -17.42 6.32
CA PHE A 3 -7.86 -16.19 5.62
C PHE A 3 -6.78 -16.48 4.58
N SER A 4 -7.17 -16.65 3.32
CA SER A 4 -6.22 -17.04 2.25
C SER A 4 -5.21 -15.95 1.89
N PHE A 5 -5.50 -14.68 2.18
CA PHE A 5 -4.59 -13.56 1.93
C PHE A 5 -3.38 -13.53 2.87
N GLU A 6 -3.45 -14.18 4.04
CA GLU A 6 -2.34 -14.27 4.98
C GLU A 6 -1.19 -15.12 4.44
N ALA A 7 -1.38 -15.86 3.35
CA ALA A 7 -0.31 -16.57 2.66
C ALA A 7 0.43 -15.70 1.61
N LEU A 8 0.01 -14.45 1.41
CA LEU A 8 0.60 -13.57 0.40
C LEU A 8 1.74 -12.75 1.01
N ASP A 9 2.95 -12.88 0.48
CA ASP A 9 4.09 -12.07 0.92
C ASP A 9 3.82 -10.56 0.83
N VAL A 10 3.09 -10.12 -0.21
CA VAL A 10 2.71 -8.72 -0.39
C VAL A 10 1.78 -8.22 0.71
N TYR A 11 0.97 -9.10 1.32
CA TYR A 11 0.14 -8.74 2.48
C TYR A 11 1.02 -8.46 3.69
N HIS A 12 1.99 -9.34 4.00
CA HIS A 12 2.91 -9.12 5.11
C HIS A 12 3.73 -7.84 4.96
N ARG A 13 4.28 -7.60 3.76
CA ARG A 13 4.98 -6.34 3.46
C ARG A 13 4.09 -5.13 3.71
N ALA A 14 2.81 -5.19 3.31
CA ALA A 14 1.87 -4.10 3.52
C ALA A 14 1.57 -3.85 5.01
N ILE A 15 1.53 -4.91 5.83
CA ILE A 15 1.40 -4.79 7.29
C ILE A 15 2.66 -4.14 7.88
N ASP A 16 3.85 -4.62 7.52
CA ASP A 16 5.12 -4.05 8.01
C ASP A 16 5.25 -2.58 7.64
N PHE A 17 4.88 -2.21 6.41
CA PHE A 17 4.85 -0.83 5.96
C PHE A 17 3.85 0.02 6.77
N ALA A 18 2.64 -0.47 7.01
CA ALA A 18 1.63 0.24 7.81
C ALA A 18 2.10 0.44 9.26
N VAL A 19 2.72 -0.56 9.87
CA VAL A 19 3.31 -0.47 11.22
C VAL A 19 4.45 0.55 11.25
N ALA A 20 5.32 0.55 10.24
CA ALA A 20 6.39 1.53 10.12
C ALA A 20 5.83 2.97 10.04
N MET A 21 4.77 3.20 9.25
CA MET A 21 4.13 4.51 9.14
C MET A 21 3.43 4.93 10.43
N LEU A 22 2.74 4.01 11.11
CA LEU A 22 2.12 4.28 12.40
C LEU A 22 3.16 4.67 13.47
N ASN A 23 4.28 3.97 13.53
CA ASN A 23 5.36 4.31 14.46
C ASN A 23 5.99 5.66 14.09
N ARG A 24 6.24 5.92 12.81
CA ARG A 24 6.84 7.17 12.38
C ARG A 24 5.98 8.37 12.70
N VAL A 25 4.67 8.27 12.46
CA VAL A 25 3.69 9.33 12.75
C VAL A 25 3.64 9.67 14.25
N ARG A 26 3.88 8.70 15.14
CA ARG A 26 3.95 8.97 16.59
C ARG A 26 5.15 9.81 17.00
N ASP A 27 6.22 9.78 16.20
CA ASP A 27 7.46 10.52 16.46
C ASP A 27 7.46 11.90 15.79
N LEU A 28 6.45 12.21 14.97
CA LEU A 28 6.36 13.48 14.24
C LEU A 28 5.60 14.55 15.05
N PRO A 29 5.93 15.84 14.87
CA PRO A 29 5.19 16.94 15.49
C PRO A 29 3.70 16.92 15.11
N GLU A 30 2.83 17.23 16.07
CA GLU A 30 1.37 17.27 15.90
C GLU A 30 0.87 18.45 15.04
N ASP A 31 1.77 19.23 14.43
CA ASP A 31 1.45 20.43 13.64
C ASP A 31 0.71 20.11 12.33
N TYR A 32 0.73 18.84 11.87
CA TYR A 32 0.14 18.41 10.60
C TYR A 32 -0.78 17.18 10.74
N PRO A 33 -1.81 17.24 11.61
CA PRO A 33 -2.58 16.05 11.99
C PRO A 33 -3.28 15.38 10.80
N VAL A 34 -3.81 16.19 9.86
CA VAL A 34 -4.48 15.69 8.66
C VAL A 34 -3.50 14.97 7.71
N LEU A 35 -2.28 15.49 7.56
CA LEU A 35 -1.25 14.89 6.71
C LEU A 35 -0.84 13.52 7.27
N LEU A 36 -0.63 13.46 8.58
CA LEU A 36 -0.28 12.23 9.29
C LEU A 36 -1.40 11.20 9.24
N GLU A 37 -2.66 11.62 9.42
CA GLU A 37 -3.84 10.77 9.27
C GLU A 37 -3.95 10.19 7.86
N ASP A 38 -3.76 11.02 6.83
CA ASP A 38 -3.81 10.58 5.44
C ASP A 38 -2.71 9.57 5.11
N LEU A 39 -1.50 9.73 5.68
CA LEU A 39 -0.42 8.75 5.54
C LEU A 39 -0.83 7.40 6.13
N VAL A 40 -1.29 7.38 7.37
CA VAL A 40 -1.68 6.15 8.08
C VAL A 40 -2.83 5.46 7.35
N ARG A 41 -3.84 6.22 6.93
CA ARG A 41 -5.01 5.70 6.23
C ARG A 41 -4.63 5.12 4.87
N ALA A 42 -3.76 5.80 4.12
CA ALA A 42 -3.28 5.31 2.83
C ALA A 42 -2.43 4.04 2.99
N ALA A 43 -1.48 4.03 3.94
CA ALA A 43 -0.61 2.90 4.21
C ALA A 43 -1.42 1.66 4.63
N THR A 44 -2.33 1.81 5.59
CA THR A 44 -3.24 0.74 6.03
C THR A 44 -4.15 0.27 4.89
N GLY A 45 -4.58 1.20 4.04
CA GLY A 45 -5.42 0.93 2.87
C GLY A 45 -4.81 -0.07 1.88
N ILE A 46 -3.48 -0.17 1.79
CA ILE A 46 -2.81 -1.14 0.90
C ILE A 46 -3.15 -2.58 1.34
N GLY A 47 -2.90 -2.91 2.61
CA GLY A 47 -3.18 -4.23 3.18
C GLY A 47 -4.66 -4.57 3.16
N LEU A 48 -5.53 -3.60 3.50
CA LEU A 48 -6.99 -3.77 3.45
C LEU A 48 -7.47 -4.15 2.05
N LYS A 49 -6.99 -3.46 1.01
CA LYS A 49 -7.40 -3.74 -0.37
C LYS A 49 -6.89 -5.10 -0.85
N ILE A 50 -5.70 -5.53 -0.44
CA ILE A 50 -5.19 -6.88 -0.72
C ILE A 50 -6.09 -7.95 -0.08
N ALA A 51 -6.47 -7.80 1.18
CA ALA A 51 -7.30 -8.75 1.89
C ALA A 51 -8.69 -8.87 1.25
N VAL A 52 -9.35 -7.74 1.00
CA VAL A 52 -10.68 -7.71 0.35
C VAL A 52 -10.59 -8.31 -1.05
N ALA A 53 -9.66 -7.86 -1.90
CA ALA A 53 -9.49 -8.40 -3.26
C ALA A 53 -9.25 -9.92 -3.27
N SER A 54 -8.52 -10.44 -2.29
CA SER A 54 -8.25 -11.87 -2.16
C SER A 54 -9.50 -12.68 -1.83
N SER A 55 -10.46 -12.09 -1.10
CA SER A 55 -11.76 -12.69 -0.78
C SER A 55 -12.83 -12.49 -1.86
N THR A 56 -12.64 -11.55 -2.79
CA THR A 56 -13.60 -11.22 -3.85
C THR A 56 -13.58 -12.24 -4.99
N TRP A 57 -14.75 -12.78 -5.33
CA TRP A 57 -14.94 -13.75 -6.43
C TRP A 57 -15.12 -13.08 -7.80
N ASN A 58 -15.76 -11.91 -7.83
CA ASN A 58 -15.97 -11.16 -9.06
C ASN A 58 -14.62 -10.65 -9.60
N LYS A 59 -14.23 -11.10 -10.79
CA LYS A 59 -12.93 -10.76 -11.39
C LYS A 59 -12.77 -9.26 -11.65
N SER A 60 -13.83 -8.58 -12.08
CA SER A 60 -13.79 -7.14 -12.36
C SER A 60 -13.64 -6.32 -11.08
N GLU A 61 -14.40 -6.67 -10.05
CA GLU A 61 -14.31 -6.03 -8.74
C GLU A 61 -12.96 -6.30 -8.07
N LYS A 62 -12.48 -7.53 -8.12
CA LYS A 62 -11.15 -7.91 -7.61
C LYS A 62 -10.03 -7.10 -8.26
N LYS A 63 -10.08 -6.94 -9.59
CA LYS A 63 -9.16 -6.06 -10.33
C LYS A 63 -9.24 -4.63 -9.82
N GLN A 64 -10.44 -4.09 -9.67
CA GLN A 64 -10.64 -2.72 -9.19
C GLN A 64 -10.07 -2.53 -7.78
N LEU A 65 -10.25 -3.48 -6.88
CA LEU A 65 -9.70 -3.44 -5.52
C LEU A 65 -8.16 -3.41 -5.51
N PHE A 66 -7.49 -4.19 -6.36
CA PHE A 66 -6.03 -4.08 -6.50
C PHE A 66 -5.58 -2.72 -7.04
N LEU A 67 -6.32 -2.13 -7.98
CA LEU A 67 -6.05 -0.77 -8.49
C LEU A 67 -6.30 0.31 -7.43
N GLU A 68 -7.26 0.10 -6.53
CA GLU A 68 -7.47 0.97 -5.37
C GLU A 68 -6.32 0.87 -4.37
N GLY A 69 -5.81 -0.35 -4.10
CA GLY A 69 -4.59 -0.52 -3.31
C GLY A 69 -3.39 0.21 -3.94
N ARG A 70 -3.27 0.16 -5.28
CA ARG A 70 -2.24 0.91 -6.01
C ARG A 70 -2.43 2.42 -5.87
N SER A 71 -3.67 2.88 -5.93
CA SER A 71 -4.01 4.29 -5.69
C SER A 71 -3.62 4.74 -4.29
N SER A 72 -3.77 3.88 -3.28
CA SER A 72 -3.27 4.15 -1.92
C SER A 72 -1.75 4.32 -1.87
N CYS A 73 -0.99 3.52 -2.65
CA CYS A 73 0.46 3.68 -2.76
C CYS A 73 0.83 5.08 -3.31
N TYR A 74 0.16 5.54 -4.36
CA TYR A 74 0.40 6.88 -4.91
C TYR A 74 0.08 7.99 -3.91
N LYS A 75 -0.94 7.83 -3.07
CA LYS A 75 -1.21 8.77 -1.98
C LYS A 75 -0.07 8.80 -0.97
N CYS A 76 0.46 7.64 -0.57
CA CYS A 76 1.64 7.59 0.29
C CYS A 76 2.83 8.33 -0.32
N VAL A 77 3.11 8.16 -1.62
CA VAL A 77 4.19 8.89 -2.31
C VAL A 77 4.02 10.41 -2.18
N VAL A 78 2.80 10.91 -2.41
CA VAL A 78 2.49 12.35 -2.27
C VAL A 78 2.74 12.83 -0.83
N VAL A 79 2.23 12.11 0.16
CA VAL A 79 2.36 12.50 1.57
C VAL A 79 3.82 12.43 2.04
N VAL A 80 4.56 11.40 1.64
CA VAL A 80 5.99 11.23 1.94
C VAL A 80 6.83 12.36 1.32
N GLU A 81 6.51 12.79 0.10
CA GLU A 81 7.19 13.93 -0.53
C GLU A 81 6.89 15.26 0.18
N ILE A 82 5.64 15.47 0.62
CA ILE A 82 5.27 16.63 1.44
C ILE A 82 6.03 16.61 2.77
N ALA A 83 6.09 15.46 3.46
CA ALA A 83 6.80 15.31 4.73
C ALA A 83 8.29 15.64 4.58
N LYS A 84 8.94 15.20 3.49
CA LYS A 84 10.34 15.55 3.20
C LYS A 84 10.50 17.06 2.99
N ASN A 85 9.61 17.68 2.22
CA ASN A 85 9.69 19.12 1.93
C ASN A 85 9.41 20.00 3.16
N LEU A 86 8.70 19.47 4.15
CA LEU A 86 8.51 20.09 5.46
C LEU A 86 9.66 19.81 6.44
N GLY A 87 10.67 19.03 6.05
CA GLY A 87 11.80 18.65 6.93
C GLY A 87 11.42 17.65 8.02
N LEU A 88 10.31 16.93 7.88
CA LEU A 88 9.84 15.92 8.83
C LEU A 88 10.58 14.59 8.69
N ILE A 89 11.08 14.31 7.48
CA ILE A 89 11.88 13.14 7.15
C ILE A 89 13.06 13.54 6.25
N GLU A 90 14.13 12.75 6.32
CA GLU A 90 15.31 12.95 5.48
C GLU A 90 15.11 12.41 4.06
N GLU A 91 15.91 12.89 3.12
CA GLU A 91 15.86 12.40 1.73
C GLU A 91 16.11 10.89 1.62
N SER A 92 17.08 10.37 2.38
CA SER A 92 17.37 8.92 2.40
C SER A 92 16.21 8.08 2.94
N GLU A 93 15.38 8.65 3.80
CA GLU A 93 14.18 7.98 4.32
C GLU A 93 13.06 8.01 3.27
N ARG A 94 12.86 9.18 2.65
CA ARG A 94 11.95 9.36 1.51
C ARG A 94 12.24 8.35 0.40
N ASP A 95 13.51 8.15 0.04
CA ASP A 95 13.93 7.18 -0.97
C ASP A 95 13.56 5.74 -0.60
N LYS A 96 13.89 5.30 0.62
CA LYS A 96 13.54 3.94 1.10
C LYS A 96 12.03 3.68 1.09
N LEU A 97 11.24 4.67 1.50
CA LEU A 97 9.78 4.56 1.48
C LEU A 97 9.25 4.47 0.04
N ASN A 98 9.82 5.25 -0.89
CA ASN A 98 9.44 5.20 -2.28
C ASN A 98 9.82 3.88 -2.96
N GLU A 99 10.98 3.30 -2.65
CA GLU A 99 11.38 1.97 -3.14
C GLU A 99 10.36 0.90 -2.73
N GLU A 100 9.92 0.94 -1.48
CA GLU A 100 8.90 0.03 -0.95
C GLU A 100 7.55 0.21 -1.64
N LEU A 101 7.12 1.45 -1.83
CA LEU A 101 5.89 1.81 -2.54
C LEU A 101 5.93 1.39 -4.02
N GLU A 102 7.08 1.51 -4.69
CA GLU A 102 7.25 1.01 -6.05
C GLU A 102 7.05 -0.50 -6.16
N ILE A 103 7.53 -1.26 -5.17
CA ILE A 103 7.35 -2.71 -5.14
C ILE A 103 5.85 -3.03 -5.02
N PHE A 104 5.12 -2.35 -4.13
CA PHE A 104 3.66 -2.51 -4.05
C PHE A 104 2.97 -2.17 -5.37
N ILE A 105 3.33 -1.04 -5.99
CA ILE A 105 2.74 -0.61 -7.28
C ILE A 105 2.94 -1.67 -8.36
N LYS A 106 4.14 -2.26 -8.44
CA LYS A 106 4.47 -3.33 -9.40
C LYS A 106 3.64 -4.60 -9.13
N ILE A 107 3.59 -5.05 -7.87
CA ILE A 107 2.83 -6.26 -7.49
C ILE A 107 1.33 -6.07 -7.70
N LEU A 108 0.75 -4.97 -7.21
CA LEU A 108 -0.68 -4.69 -7.32
C LEU A 108 -1.11 -4.51 -8.79
N SER A 109 -0.27 -3.87 -9.61
CA SER A 109 -0.54 -3.78 -11.06
C SER A 109 -0.55 -5.16 -11.73
N LYS A 110 0.37 -6.05 -11.33
CA LYS A 110 0.40 -7.43 -11.84
C LYS A 110 -0.82 -8.24 -11.37
N LEU A 111 -1.25 -8.08 -10.11
CA LEU A 111 -2.44 -8.74 -9.56
C LEU A 111 -3.75 -8.22 -10.17
N ALA A 112 -3.77 -6.98 -10.65
CA ALA A 112 -4.90 -6.39 -11.36
C ALA A 112 -5.02 -6.84 -12.83
N GLN A 113 -3.98 -7.47 -13.39
CA GLN A 113 -4.05 -8.03 -14.74
C GLN A 113 -4.90 -9.31 -14.74
N PRO A 114 -5.64 -9.60 -15.82
CA PRO A 114 -6.26 -10.89 -15.98
C PRO A 114 -5.17 -11.97 -15.96
N THR A 115 -5.31 -12.98 -15.09
CA THR A 115 -4.47 -14.17 -15.20
C THR A 115 -4.92 -14.93 -16.45
N ASP A 116 -4.09 -14.95 -17.49
CA ASP A 116 -4.29 -15.83 -18.64
C ASP A 116 -4.23 -17.29 -18.16
N LYS A 117 -5.40 -17.86 -17.90
CA LYS A 117 -5.60 -19.31 -17.83
C LYS A 117 -6.67 -19.65 -18.85
N GLY A 118 -6.22 -19.88 -20.08
CA GLY A 118 -7.08 -20.10 -21.24
C GLY A 118 -6.35 -20.50 -22.53
N LYS A 119 -5.25 -21.26 -22.45
CA LYS A 119 -4.87 -22.20 -23.51
C LYS A 119 -4.79 -23.59 -22.89
N ALA A 120 -5.96 -24.20 -22.70
CA ALA A 120 -6.04 -25.66 -22.69
C ALA A 120 -5.85 -26.09 -24.14
N ALA A 121 -4.68 -26.67 -24.43
CA ALA A 121 -4.49 -27.56 -25.57
C ALA A 121 -4.95 -28.95 -25.15
#